data_AF-A0A942PM76-F1
#
_entry.id   AF-A0A942PM76-F1
#
_cell.length_a   1.000
_cell.length_b   1.000
_cell.length_c   1.000
_cell.angle_alpha   90.00
_cell.angle_beta   90.00
_cell.angle_gamma   90.00
#
_symmetry.space_group_name_H-M   'P 1'
#
loop_
_entity.id
_entity.type
_entity.pdbx_description
1 polymer ?
#
loop_
_entity_poly.entity_id
_entity_poly.type
_entity_poly.pdbx_seq_one_letter_code
_entity_poly.pdbx_strand_id
1 'polypeptide(L)' 'MTSEFFRELENEAYFRQVRIFVLGIGWPNGQDLGPDTIAAELVGSGTADHAA' A
#
# COMPACT_ATOMS: atom_id res chain seq x y z
N MET A 1 -10.80 -8.23 10.02
CA MET A 1 -11.51 -8.65 8.80
C MET A 1 -10.53 -8.52 7.65
N THR A 2 -10.10 -9.64 7.07
CA THR A 2 -9.29 -9.60 5.85
C THR A 2 -10.22 -9.33 4.67
N SER A 3 -9.87 -8.36 3.84
CA SER A 3 -10.66 -8.02 2.65
C SER A 3 -10.40 -9.06 1.57
N GLU A 4 -11.47 -9.68 1.06
CA GLU A 4 -11.40 -10.61 -0.08
C GLU A 4 -10.77 -9.95 -1.32
N PHE A 5 -10.95 -8.63 -1.48
CA PHE A 5 -10.40 -7.85 -2.57
C PHE A 5 -8.87 -7.70 -2.50
N PHE A 6 -8.30 -7.65 -1.30
CA PHE A 6 -6.85 -7.50 -1.09
C PHE A 6 -6.12 -8.83 -0.87
N ARG A 7 -6.84 -9.95 -0.76
CA ARG A 7 -6.25 -11.27 -0.49
C ARG A 7 -5.14 -11.66 -1.48
N GLU A 8 -5.27 -11.26 -2.74
CA GLU A 8 -4.28 -11.60 -3.77
C GLU A 8 -2.90 -10.98 -3.53
N LEU A 9 -2.82 -9.90 -2.75
CA LEU A 9 -1.56 -9.26 -2.37
C LEU A 9 -0.70 -10.14 -1.45
N GLU A 10 -1.26 -11.16 -0.81
CA GLU A 10 -0.51 -12.14 -0.02
C GLU A 10 0.30 -13.10 -0.90
N ASN A 11 -0.03 -13.21 -2.20
CA ASN A 11 0.74 -13.99 -3.15
C ASN A 11 1.96 -13.18 -3.62
N GLU A 12 3.17 -13.66 -3.34
CA GLU A 12 4.41 -12.96 -3.66
C GLU A 12 4.59 -12.68 -5.18
N ALA A 13 4.23 -13.63 -6.04
CA ALA A 13 4.38 -13.47 -7.48
C ALA A 13 3.41 -12.41 -8.04
N TYR A 14 2.22 -12.30 -7.45
CA TYR A 14 1.27 -11.23 -7.75
C TYR A 14 1.72 -9.90 -7.17
N PHE A 15 2.15 -9.89 -5.90
CA PHE A 15 2.61 -8.70 -5.19
C PHE A 15 3.73 -7.96 -5.95
N ARG A 16 4.68 -8.70 -6.53
CA ARG A 16 5.78 -8.14 -7.33
C ARG A 16 5.36 -7.50 -8.66
N GLN A 17 4.10 -7.64 -9.06
CA GLN A 17 3.57 -7.00 -10.28
C GLN A 17 3.20 -5.54 -10.07
N VAL A 18 3.43 -4.99 -8.88
CA VAL A 18 3.22 -3.58 -8.56
C VAL A 18 3.80 -2.65 -9.63
N ARG A 19 3.05 -1.59 -9.95
CA ARG A 19 3.42 -0.54 -10.90
C ARG A 19 3.17 0.84 -10.30
N ILE A 20 4.00 1.80 -10.70
CA ILE A 20 3.77 3.22 -10.41
C ILE A 20 2.81 3.77 -11.46
N PHE A 21 1.80 4.52 -11.04
CA PHE A 21 0.99 5.38 -11.90
C PHE A 21 1.04 6.82 -11.42
N VAL A 22 0.31 7.73 -12.09
CA VAL A 22 0.42 9.21 -12.03
C VAL A 22 0.88 9.76 -10.66
N LEU A 23 0.39 9.26 -9.51
CA LEU A 23 0.93 9.53 -8.17
C LEU A 23 0.74 8.38 -7.15
N GLY A 24 0.60 7.13 -7.58
CA GLY A 24 0.27 6.01 -6.69
C GLY A 24 0.93 4.70 -7.10
N ILE A 25 0.63 3.63 -6.38
CA ILE A 25 1.02 2.27 -6.74
C ILE A 25 -0.20 1.39 -6.96
N GLY A 26 -0.12 0.49 -7.93
CA GLY A 26 -1.24 -0.34 -8.32
C GLY A 26 -0.85 -1.74 -8.75
N TRP A 27 -1.84 -2.62 -8.77
CA TRP A 27 -1.74 -4.02 -9.21
C TRP A 27 -2.69 -4.29 -10.38
N PRO A 28 -2.47 -5.36 -11.17
CA PRO A 28 -3.26 -5.63 -12.37
C PRO A 28 -4.78 -5.66 -12.17
N ASN A 29 -5.25 -6.12 -11.00
CA ASN A 29 -6.67 -6.20 -10.68
C ASN A 29 -7.21 -4.97 -9.93
N GLY A 30 -6.46 -3.86 -9.89
CA GLY A 30 -6.93 -2.56 -9.39
C GLY A 30 -6.87 -2.38 -7.86
N GLN A 31 -6.04 -3.16 -7.14
CA GLN A 31 -5.77 -2.96 -5.72
C GLN A 31 -4.88 -1.73 -5.47
N ASP A 32 -5.30 -0.57 -5.93
CA ASP A 32 -4.47 0.62 -6.00
C ASP A 32 -4.40 1.35 -4.66
N LEU A 33 -3.22 1.88 -4.34
CA LEU A 33 -2.99 2.80 -3.24
C LEU A 33 -2.67 4.18 -3.81
N GLY A 34 -3.56 5.14 -3.54
CA GLY A 34 -3.37 6.53 -3.91
C GLY A 34 -2.31 7.24 -3.07
N PRO A 35 -1.87 8.43 -3.50
CA PRO A 35 -0.84 9.20 -2.80
C PRO A 35 -1.22 9.51 -1.36
N ASP A 36 -2.49 9.84 -1.09
CA ASP A 36 -2.96 10.19 0.25
C ASP A 36 -2.88 9.00 1.22
N THR A 37 -3.22 7.80 0.74
CA THR A 37 -3.13 6.57 1.54
C THR A 37 -1.68 6.25 1.88
N ILE A 38 -0.77 6.37 0.91
CA ILE A 38 0.67 6.17 1.12
C ILE A 38 1.22 7.21 2.10
N ALA A 39 0.84 8.49 1.93
CA ALA A 39 1.29 9.58 2.79
C ALA A 39 0.82 9.40 4.24
N ALA A 40 -0.44 9.00 4.44
CA ALA A 40 -0.99 8.75 5.77
C ALA A 40 -0.18 7.69 6.55
N GLU A 41 0.19 6.58 5.90
CA GLU A 41 0.99 5.51 6.51
C GLU A 41 2.43 5.94 6.79
N LEU A 42 3.06 6.70 5.88
CA LEU A 42 4.41 7.22 6.09
C LEU A 42 4.49 8.21 7.24
N VAL A 43 3.47 9.06 7.42
CA VAL A 43 3.39 10.00 8.55
C VAL A 43 3.12 9.26 9.86
N GLY A 44 2.23 8.26 9.85
CA GLY A 44 1.94 7.41 11.03
C GLY A 44 3.14 6.57 11.49
N SER A 45 4.05 6.24 10.58
CA SER A 45 5.27 5.47 10.87
C SER A 45 6.42 6.33 11.44
N GLY A 46 6.27 7.67 11.47
CA GLY A 46 7.31 8.61 11.90
C GLY A 46 7.16 9.18 13.33
N THR A 47 6.06 8.92 14.03
CA THR A 47 5.80 9.52 15.36
C THR A 47 6.22 8.66 16.55
N ALA A 48 6.85 7.50 16.32
CA ALA A 48 7.36 6.65 17.41
C ALA A 48 8.72 7.10 17.99
N ASP A 49 9.39 8.09 17.39
CA ASP A 49 10.77 8.49 17.76
C ASP A 49 10.89 9.88 18.43
N HIS A 50 9.80 10.45 18.97
CA HIS A 50 9.85 11.74 19.67
C HIS A 50 9.14 11.75 21.04
N ALA A 51 9.24 10.64 21.77
CA ALA A 51 8.97 10.59 23.20
C ALA A 51 10.17 9.99 23.94
N ALA A 52 11.19 10.81 24.16
CA ALA A 52 12.25 10.59 25.15
C ALA A 52 12.58 11.92 25.84
#